data_AF-A0A090VVA3-F1
#
_entry.id   AF-A0A090VVA3-F1
#
_cell.length_a   1.000
_cell.length_b   1.000
_cell.length_c   1.000
_cell.angle_alpha   90.00
_cell.angle_beta   90.00
_cell.angle_gamma   90.00
#
_symmetry.space_group_name_H-M   'P 1'
#
loop_
_entity.id
_entity.type
_entity.pdbx_description
1 polymer ?
#
loop_
_entity_poly.entity_id
_entity_poly.type
_entity_poly.pdbx_seq_one_letter_code
_entity_poly.pdbx_strand_id
1 'polypeptide(L)'
;MFKKFYPEIDGQYHVQRGNNIIRRFTGMRIHVRLTDVYLMYAEALHVARGATTASNTFQLTAEQAINRLRARAGIPNVHPAIVADNNKFLDELRRERAVELSYEGHRWMDIRRWGVAHEEKYRKKTGLNFDQDWNFFEEILLVERVCEYPKHYWLPFEANQTQFYEGFPQNPGW
;
A
#
# COMPACT_ATOMS: atom_id res chain seq x y z
N MET A 1 -13.41 -8.70 -3.60
CA MET A 1 -12.95 -7.39 -4.13
C MET A 1 -14.08 -6.36 -4.22
N PHE A 2 -15.29 -6.73 -4.63
CA PHE A 2 -16.40 -5.78 -4.87
C PHE A 2 -16.90 -4.99 -3.65
N LYS A 3 -16.94 -5.60 -2.46
CA LYS A 3 -17.39 -4.96 -1.20
C LYS A 3 -16.73 -3.60 -0.88
N LYS A 4 -15.50 -3.37 -1.35
CA LYS A 4 -14.76 -2.13 -1.06
C LYS A 4 -15.17 -0.97 -1.98
N PHE A 5 -15.48 -1.25 -3.24
CA PHE A 5 -15.62 -0.23 -4.29
C PHE A 5 -17.05 -0.07 -4.79
N TYR A 6 -17.89 -1.08 -4.60
CA TYR A 6 -19.26 -1.09 -5.09
C TYR A 6 -20.24 -1.24 -3.93
N PRO A 7 -21.27 -0.37 -3.86
CA PRO A 7 -22.34 -0.54 -2.91
C PRO A 7 -23.10 -1.83 -3.22
N GLU A 8 -23.56 -2.48 -2.15
CA GLU A 8 -24.49 -3.60 -2.22
C GLU A 8 -25.90 -3.04 -2.03
N ILE A 9 -26.78 -3.28 -2.99
CA ILE A 9 -28.20 -2.90 -2.92
C ILE A 9 -28.99 -4.17 -3.28
N ASP A 10 -29.99 -4.50 -2.47
CA ASP A 10 -30.82 -5.72 -2.65
C ASP A 10 -30.01 -7.02 -2.78
N GLY A 11 -28.88 -7.11 -2.07
CA GLY A 11 -27.99 -8.28 -2.06
C GLY A 11 -27.14 -8.44 -3.33
N GLN A 12 -27.10 -7.43 -4.21
CA GLN A 12 -26.28 -7.45 -5.42
C GLN A 12 -25.27 -6.31 -5.48
N TYR A 13 -24.07 -6.62 -5.98
CA TYR A 13 -23.04 -5.62 -6.28
C TYR A 13 -23.30 -5.02 -7.67
N HIS A 14 -23.46 -3.71 -7.72
CA HIS A 14 -23.77 -2.97 -8.95
C HIS A 14 -22.51 -2.65 -9.78
N VAL A 15 -21.92 -3.69 -10.39
CA VAL A 15 -20.64 -3.63 -11.12
C VAL A 15 -20.76 -3.38 -12.63
N GLN A 16 -21.98 -3.32 -13.16
CA GLN A 16 -22.24 -3.24 -14.60
C GLN A 16 -21.91 -1.86 -15.19
N ARG A 17 -21.28 -1.86 -16.37
CA ARG A 17 -20.98 -0.65 -17.14
C ARG A 17 -22.29 0.01 -17.59
N GLY A 18 -22.45 1.31 -17.35
CA GLY A 18 -23.70 2.05 -17.61
C GLY A 18 -24.66 2.12 -16.41
N ASN A 19 -24.34 1.43 -15.30
CA ASN A 19 -25.10 1.56 -14.08
C ASN A 19 -24.79 2.89 -13.37
N ASN A 20 -25.76 3.81 -13.39
CA ASN A 20 -25.65 5.13 -12.76
C ASN A 20 -25.85 5.12 -11.24
N ILE A 21 -26.01 3.95 -10.61
CA ILE A 21 -26.16 3.83 -9.15
C ILE A 21 -25.00 4.49 -8.41
N ILE A 22 -23.76 4.37 -8.90
CA ILE A 22 -22.59 5.05 -8.32
C ILE A 22 -22.78 6.58 -8.25
N ARG A 23 -23.50 7.19 -9.19
CA ARG A 23 -23.76 8.65 -9.17
C ARG A 23 -24.68 9.08 -8.02
N ARG A 24 -25.39 8.14 -7.38
CA ARG A 24 -26.23 8.40 -6.20
C ARG A 24 -25.43 8.38 -4.90
N PHE A 25 -24.15 8.03 -4.94
CA PHE A 25 -23.27 7.99 -3.79
C PHE A 25 -22.23 9.09 -3.88
N THR A 26 -22.01 9.78 -2.76
CA THR A 26 -20.89 10.70 -2.61
C THR A 26 -19.65 9.88 -2.26
N GLY A 27 -18.63 9.95 -3.11
CA GLY A 27 -17.33 9.35 -2.78
C GLY A 27 -16.73 10.03 -1.56
N MET A 28 -16.70 9.33 -0.43
CA MET A 28 -16.03 9.82 0.78
C MET A 28 -14.56 9.38 0.73
N ARG A 29 -13.64 10.35 0.83
CA ARG A 29 -12.23 10.04 1.02
C ARG A 29 -12.00 9.71 2.49
N ILE A 30 -11.82 8.42 2.79
CA ILE A 30 -11.48 7.96 4.14
C ILE A 30 -10.03 8.34 4.40
N HIS A 31 -9.79 9.23 5.37
CA HIS A 31 -8.44 9.65 5.75
C HIS A 31 -7.78 8.67 6.73
N VAL A 32 -8.58 8.11 7.65
CA VAL A 32 -8.14 7.10 8.62
C VAL A 32 -9.27 6.11 8.80
N ARG A 33 -8.92 4.83 8.85
CA ARG A 33 -9.84 3.77 9.28
C ARG A 33 -9.12 2.80 10.19
N LEU A 34 -9.90 2.07 10.97
CA LEU A 34 -9.39 1.15 11.98
C LEU A 34 -8.32 0.19 11.44
N THR A 35 -8.49 -0.31 10.22
CA THR A 35 -7.52 -1.20 9.62
C THR A 35 -6.14 -0.58 9.40
N ASP A 36 -6.06 0.70 9.05
CA ASP A 36 -4.78 1.41 8.95
C ASP A 36 -4.07 1.42 10.31
N VAL A 37 -4.81 1.64 11.40
CA VAL A 37 -4.29 1.60 12.78
C VAL A 37 -3.72 0.22 13.12
N TYR A 38 -4.42 -0.87 12.78
CA TYR A 38 -3.91 -2.23 12.99
C TYR A 38 -2.63 -2.51 12.20
N LEU A 39 -2.55 -2.04 10.95
CA LEU A 39 -1.37 -2.22 10.11
C LEU A 39 -0.17 -1.39 10.61
N MET A 40 -0.40 -0.13 11.03
CA MET A 40 0.64 0.70 11.64
C MET A 40 1.14 0.09 12.96
N TYR A 41 0.23 -0.42 13.79
CA TYR A 41 0.57 -1.14 15.01
C TYR A 41 1.43 -2.37 14.72
N ALA A 42 1.00 -3.21 13.78
CA ALA A 42 1.72 -4.42 13.41
C ALA A 42 3.11 -4.10 12.87
N GLU A 43 3.25 -3.06 12.04
CA GLU A 43 4.54 -2.65 11.48
C GLU A 43 5.50 -2.17 12.57
N ALA A 44 5.03 -1.25 13.43
CA ALA A 44 5.83 -0.70 14.52
C ALA A 44 6.25 -1.79 15.52
N LEU A 45 5.32 -2.66 15.91
CA LEU A 45 5.61 -3.75 16.84
C LEU A 45 6.57 -4.77 16.22
N HIS A 46 6.39 -5.12 14.95
CA HIS A 46 7.27 -6.06 14.27
C HIS A 46 8.71 -5.54 14.21
N VAL A 47 8.90 -4.27 13.82
CA VAL A 47 10.22 -3.66 13.78
C VAL A 47 10.86 -3.57 15.18
N ALA A 48 10.06 -3.34 16.22
CA ALA A 48 10.56 -3.19 17.58
C ALA A 48 10.83 -4.52 18.30
N ARG A 49 10.00 -5.56 18.09
CA ARG A 49 9.98 -6.78 18.92
C ARG A 49 9.78 -8.09 18.14
N GLY A 50 9.67 -8.02 16.81
CA GLY A 50 9.37 -9.17 15.96
C GLY A 50 7.87 -9.49 15.85
N ALA A 51 7.54 -10.50 15.04
CA ALA A 51 6.15 -10.79 14.64
C ALA A 51 5.28 -11.37 15.76
N THR A 52 5.88 -12.13 16.69
CA THR A 52 5.20 -12.99 17.66
C THR A 52 5.21 -12.43 19.09
N THR A 53 5.89 -11.32 19.33
CA THR A 53 5.96 -10.69 20.66
C THR A 53 4.90 -9.59 20.77
N ALA A 54 3.99 -9.68 21.74
CA ALA A 54 2.99 -8.64 21.99
C ALA A 54 3.58 -7.40 22.68
N SER A 55 2.85 -6.28 22.66
CA SER A 55 3.16 -5.11 23.50
C SER A 55 2.73 -5.35 24.95
N ASN A 56 3.37 -4.66 25.89
CA ASN A 56 2.96 -4.70 27.31
C ASN A 56 1.56 -4.06 27.50
N THR A 57 1.18 -3.12 26.63
CA THR A 57 -0.06 -2.34 26.72
C THR A 57 -1.20 -2.89 25.85
N PHE A 58 -0.88 -3.73 24.87
CA PHE A 58 -1.86 -4.30 23.95
C PHE A 58 -1.42 -5.70 23.54
N GLN A 59 -2.29 -6.68 23.84
CA GLN A 59 -1.95 -8.11 23.84
C GLN A 59 -1.93 -8.78 22.47
N LEU A 60 -2.20 -8.03 21.38
CA LEU A 60 -2.08 -8.59 20.03
C LEU A 60 -0.62 -8.60 19.59
N THR A 61 -0.17 -9.72 19.05
CA THR A 61 1.10 -9.75 18.31
C THR A 61 0.93 -9.08 16.94
N ALA A 62 2.03 -8.72 16.27
CA ALA A 62 1.96 -8.17 14.92
C ALA A 62 1.32 -9.16 13.93
N GLU A 63 1.63 -10.45 14.09
CA GLU A 63 1.01 -11.54 13.34
C GLU A 63 -0.52 -11.58 13.57
N GLN A 64 -0.95 -11.57 14.83
CA GLN A 64 -2.38 -11.61 15.17
C GLN A 64 -3.14 -10.38 14.64
N ALA A 65 -2.51 -9.22 14.68
CA ALA A 65 -3.08 -7.99 14.14
C ALA A 65 -3.36 -8.09 12.63
N ILE A 66 -2.41 -8.60 11.84
CA ILE A 66 -2.60 -8.84 10.40
C ILE A 66 -3.64 -9.94 10.17
N ASN A 67 -3.57 -11.06 10.90
CA ASN A 67 -4.49 -12.18 10.75
C ASN A 67 -5.95 -11.78 11.02
N ARG A 68 -6.21 -10.79 11.89
CA ARG A 68 -7.55 -10.23 12.09
C ARG A 68 -8.14 -9.60 10.82
N LEU A 69 -7.29 -8.94 10.02
CA LEU A 69 -7.68 -8.33 8.75
C LEU A 69 -7.90 -9.40 7.67
N ARG A 70 -7.01 -10.38 7.63
CA ARG A 70 -7.07 -11.53 6.72
C ARG A 70 -8.33 -12.36 6.95
N ALA A 71 -8.67 -12.65 8.21
CA ALA A 71 -9.91 -13.32 8.59
C ALA A 71 -11.16 -12.55 8.14
N ARG A 72 -11.18 -11.22 8.33
CA ARG A 72 -12.27 -10.34 7.84
C ARG A 72 -12.39 -10.38 6.31
N ALA A 73 -11.26 -10.52 5.60
CA ALA A 73 -11.23 -10.65 4.14
C ALA A 73 -11.52 -12.08 3.65
N GLY A 74 -11.65 -13.07 4.55
CA GLY A 74 -11.88 -14.47 4.21
C GLY A 74 -10.67 -15.17 3.61
N ILE A 75 -9.44 -14.70 3.88
CA ILE A 75 -8.20 -15.32 3.40
C ILE A 75 -7.45 -16.02 4.55
N PRO A 76 -6.69 -17.10 4.27
CA PRO A 76 -5.96 -17.84 5.30
C PRO A 76 -4.98 -16.96 6.07
N ASN A 77 -4.64 -17.33 7.30
CA ASN A 77 -3.61 -16.66 8.10
C ASN A 77 -2.25 -16.64 7.39
N VAL A 78 -1.35 -15.75 7.83
CA VAL A 78 0.05 -15.73 7.36
C VAL A 78 0.71 -17.07 7.64
N HIS A 79 1.44 -17.59 6.66
CA HIS A 79 2.08 -18.90 6.79
C HIS A 79 3.18 -18.87 7.88
N PRO A 80 3.30 -19.90 8.75
CA PRO A 80 4.28 -19.91 9.83
C PRO A 80 5.73 -19.70 9.37
N ALA A 81 6.11 -20.21 8.19
CA ALA A 81 7.44 -19.98 7.62
C ALA A 81 7.74 -18.52 7.23
N ILE A 82 6.70 -17.70 6.99
CA ILE A 82 6.84 -16.25 6.80
C ILE A 82 6.98 -15.59 8.17
N VAL A 83 6.18 -15.98 9.15
CA VAL A 83 6.21 -15.44 10.52
C VAL A 83 7.56 -15.67 11.21
N ALA A 84 8.19 -16.81 10.94
CA ALA A 84 9.48 -17.19 11.51
C ALA A 84 10.67 -16.36 10.98
N ASP A 85 10.50 -15.59 9.89
CA ASP A 85 11.55 -14.83 9.23
C ASP A 85 11.19 -13.35 9.23
N ASN A 86 11.98 -12.53 9.92
CA ASN A 86 11.68 -11.11 10.09
C ASN A 86 11.58 -10.35 8.75
N ASN A 87 12.45 -10.65 7.79
CA ASN A 87 12.44 -9.95 6.51
C ASN A 87 11.21 -10.36 5.69
N LYS A 88 10.89 -11.65 5.66
CA LYS A 88 9.70 -12.14 4.95
C LYS A 88 8.42 -11.62 5.58
N PHE A 89 8.34 -11.56 6.91
CA PHE A 89 7.17 -11.04 7.60
C PHE A 89 6.98 -9.54 7.35
N LEU A 90 8.07 -8.74 7.38
CA LEU A 90 8.00 -7.33 7.04
C LEU A 90 7.53 -7.12 5.59
N ASP A 91 8.02 -7.93 4.65
CA ASP A 91 7.59 -7.85 3.25
C ASP A 91 6.12 -8.27 3.06
N GLU A 92 5.64 -9.29 3.78
CA GLU A 92 4.23 -9.67 3.79
C GLU A 92 3.36 -8.54 4.40
N LEU A 93 3.83 -7.86 5.44
CA LEU A 93 3.14 -6.73 6.03
C LEU A 93 3.03 -5.55 5.04
N ARG A 94 4.12 -5.24 4.33
CA ARG A 94 4.13 -4.25 3.25
C ARG A 94 3.17 -4.62 2.13
N ARG A 95 3.06 -5.90 1.78
CA ARG A 95 2.12 -6.43 0.79
C ARG A 95 0.68 -6.30 1.26
N GLU A 96 0.36 -6.74 2.47
CA GLU A 96 -0.97 -6.64 3.08
C GLU A 96 -1.44 -5.19 3.15
N ARG A 97 -0.56 -4.27 3.59
CA ARG A 97 -0.85 -2.84 3.59
C ARG A 97 -1.18 -2.30 2.19
N ALA A 98 -0.43 -2.72 1.17
CA ALA A 98 -0.66 -2.30 -0.22
C ALA A 98 -2.02 -2.78 -0.76
N VAL A 99 -2.41 -4.02 -0.45
CA VAL A 99 -3.68 -4.61 -0.88
C VAL A 99 -4.84 -3.97 -0.14
N GLU A 100 -4.74 -3.93 1.19
CA GLU A 100 -5.80 -3.47 2.08
C GLU A 100 -6.12 -2.00 1.84
N LEU A 101 -5.11 -1.13 1.76
CA LEU A 101 -5.24 0.32 1.58
C LEU A 101 -5.14 0.77 0.12
N SER A 102 -5.33 -0.16 -0.82
CA SER A 102 -5.33 0.14 -2.26
C SER A 102 -6.34 1.24 -2.60
N TYR A 103 -5.91 2.21 -3.42
CA TYR A 103 -6.71 3.37 -3.84
C TYR A 103 -7.16 4.34 -2.73
N GLU A 104 -6.52 4.29 -1.54
CA GLU A 104 -6.81 5.22 -0.43
C GLU A 104 -5.74 6.31 -0.25
N GLY A 105 -4.73 6.38 -1.13
CA GLY A 105 -3.71 7.43 -1.12
C GLY A 105 -2.48 7.17 -0.23
N HIS A 106 -2.34 5.97 0.34
CA HIS A 106 -1.20 5.63 1.20
C HIS A 106 0.05 5.19 0.43
N ARG A 107 -0.12 4.56 -0.74
CA ARG A 107 0.95 3.80 -1.40
C ARG A 107 2.22 4.60 -1.69
N TRP A 108 2.11 5.85 -2.14
CA TRP A 108 3.27 6.70 -2.39
C TRP A 108 4.04 7.02 -1.10
N MET A 109 3.31 7.37 -0.05
CA MET A 109 3.93 7.70 1.24
C MET A 109 4.61 6.49 1.87
N ASP A 110 4.00 5.30 1.73
CA ASP A 110 4.56 4.04 2.21
C ASP A 110 5.88 3.68 1.51
N ILE A 111 5.94 3.68 0.18
CA ILE A 111 7.19 3.34 -0.52
C ILE A 111 8.29 4.38 -0.29
N ARG A 112 7.92 5.65 -0.08
CA ARG A 112 8.86 6.73 0.21
C ARG A 112 9.46 6.59 1.61
N ARG A 113 8.63 6.40 2.64
CA ARG A 113 9.10 6.28 4.04
C ARG A 113 9.89 4.98 4.29
N TRP A 114 9.59 3.93 3.53
CA TRP A 114 10.39 2.69 3.58
C TRP A 114 11.74 2.81 2.89
N GLY A 115 11.99 3.89 2.14
CA GLY A 115 13.26 4.05 1.43
C GLY A 115 13.34 3.28 0.12
N VAL A 116 12.26 2.66 -0.38
CA VAL A 116 12.32 1.64 -1.45
C VAL A 116 11.87 2.12 -2.84
N ALA A 117 11.37 3.35 -2.97
CA ALA A 117 10.84 3.88 -4.23
C ALA A 117 11.81 3.82 -5.44
N HIS A 118 13.12 3.88 -5.22
CA HIS A 118 14.14 3.78 -6.29
C HIS A 118 14.41 2.34 -6.76
N GLU A 119 14.00 1.32 -5.99
CA GLU A 119 14.21 -0.07 -6.39
C GLU A 119 13.37 -0.42 -7.62
N GLU A 120 13.92 -1.30 -8.47
CA GLU A 120 13.33 -1.69 -9.75
C GLU A 120 11.87 -2.16 -9.62
N LYS A 121 11.58 -2.96 -8.58
CA LYS A 121 10.23 -3.45 -8.25
C LYS A 121 9.19 -2.33 -8.14
N TYR A 122 9.57 -1.15 -7.68
CA TYR A 122 8.66 -0.01 -7.50
C TYR A 122 8.68 0.96 -8.68
N ARG A 123 9.75 1.00 -9.47
CA ARG A 123 9.87 1.82 -10.68
C ARG A 123 9.15 1.22 -11.88
N LYS A 124 9.28 -0.08 -12.11
CA LYS A 124 8.64 -0.77 -13.24
C LYS A 124 7.16 -1.02 -12.97
N LYS A 125 6.32 -0.79 -13.97
CA LYS A 125 4.87 -1.07 -13.95
C LYS A 125 4.58 -1.93 -15.14
N THR A 126 4.05 -3.12 -14.87
CA THR A 126 3.76 -4.13 -15.88
C THR A 126 2.25 -4.25 -16.09
N GLY A 127 1.90 -4.82 -17.23
CA GLY A 127 0.54 -5.19 -17.60
C GLY A 127 0.55 -6.59 -18.18
N LEU A 128 -0.64 -7.17 -18.32
CA LEU A 128 -0.81 -8.47 -18.97
C LEU A 128 -1.43 -8.22 -20.35
N ASN A 129 -0.74 -8.67 -21.41
CA ASN A 129 -1.27 -8.68 -22.76
C ASN A 129 -1.77 -10.09 -23.07
N PHE A 130 -3.04 -10.19 -23.47
CA PHE A 130 -3.69 -11.48 -23.76
C PHE A 130 -3.70 -11.72 -25.26
N ASP A 131 -3.56 -12.98 -25.64
CA ASP A 131 -3.82 -13.41 -27.02
C ASP A 131 -5.30 -13.25 -27.37
N GLN A 132 -5.62 -13.30 -28.67
CA GLN A 132 -7.00 -13.12 -29.17
C GLN A 132 -7.96 -14.15 -28.55
N ASP A 133 -7.47 -15.36 -28.27
CA ASP A 133 -8.24 -16.47 -27.74
C ASP A 133 -8.26 -16.52 -26.19
N TRP A 134 -7.60 -15.58 -25.51
CA TRP A 134 -7.53 -15.46 -24.04
C TRP A 134 -6.99 -16.70 -23.31
N ASN A 135 -6.23 -17.53 -24.00
CA ASN A 135 -5.65 -18.76 -23.47
C ASN A 135 -4.24 -18.54 -22.90
N PHE A 136 -3.58 -17.47 -23.33
CA PHE A 136 -2.23 -17.13 -22.93
C PHE A 136 -2.13 -15.64 -22.60
N PHE A 137 -1.20 -15.33 -21.70
CA PHE A 137 -0.83 -13.94 -21.45
C PHE A 137 0.68 -13.79 -21.40
N GLU A 138 1.16 -12.66 -21.90
CA GLU A 138 2.53 -12.19 -21.72
C GLU A 138 2.53 -10.99 -20.76
N GLU A 139 3.54 -10.92 -19.89
CA GLU A 139 3.76 -9.74 -19.06
C GLU A 139 4.58 -8.71 -19.84
N ILE A 140 4.02 -7.53 -20.04
CA ILE A 140 4.66 -6.42 -20.76
C ILE A 140 4.99 -5.27 -19.82
N LEU A 141 6.11 -4.60 -20.06
CA LEU A 141 6.44 -3.35 -19.37
C LEU A 141 5.60 -2.20 -19.94
N LEU A 142 4.73 -1.62 -19.12
CA LEU A 142 3.91 -0.47 -19.52
C LEU A 142 4.67 0.84 -19.35
N VAL A 143 5.33 1.01 -18.20
CA VAL A 143 6.09 2.21 -17.89
C VAL A 143 7.18 1.89 -16.87
N GLU A 144 8.36 2.44 -17.09
CA GLU A 144 9.41 2.53 -16.08
C GLU A 144 9.50 3.96 -15.59
N ARG A 145 9.26 4.16 -14.28
CA ARG A 145 9.35 5.48 -13.65
C ARG A 145 10.79 5.78 -13.25
N VAL A 146 11.17 7.05 -13.35
CA VAL A 146 12.42 7.56 -12.80
C VAL A 146 12.20 7.89 -11.32
N CYS A 147 13.03 7.32 -10.45
CA CYS A 147 13.10 7.68 -9.04
C CYS A 147 14.55 7.46 -8.59
N GLU A 148 15.20 8.55 -8.22
CA GLU A 148 16.61 8.58 -7.83
C GLU A 148 16.67 8.89 -6.34
N TYR A 149 17.47 8.13 -5.61
CA TYR A 149 17.69 8.35 -4.19
C TYR A 149 18.94 9.24 -3.99
N PRO A 150 18.85 10.33 -3.21
CA PRO A 150 17.70 10.81 -2.43
C PRO A 150 16.78 11.81 -3.18
N LYS A 151 17.17 12.30 -4.36
CA LYS A 151 16.49 13.38 -5.10
C LYS A 151 14.96 13.27 -5.14
N HIS A 152 14.43 12.20 -5.74
CA HIS A 152 13.00 12.05 -5.99
C HIS A 152 12.19 11.62 -4.75
N TYR A 153 12.82 11.54 -3.57
CA TYR A 153 12.13 11.37 -2.28
C TYR A 153 11.67 12.71 -1.71
N TRP A 154 12.22 13.80 -2.22
CA TRP A 154 11.88 15.16 -1.83
C TRP A 154 11.23 15.89 -3.00
N LEU A 155 10.31 16.79 -2.68
CA LEU A 155 9.82 17.76 -3.66
C LEU A 155 10.84 18.90 -3.75
N PRO A 156 11.22 19.36 -4.95
CA PRO A 156 12.06 20.54 -5.06
C PRO A 156 11.32 21.75 -4.49
N PHE A 157 12.04 22.58 -3.74
CA PHE A 157 11.59 23.94 -3.44
C PHE A 157 11.71 24.81 -4.69
N GLU A 158 10.86 25.83 -4.79
CA GLU A 158 10.98 26.81 -5.87
C GLU A 158 12.31 27.55 -5.76
N ALA A 159 13.02 27.73 -6.87
CA ALA A 159 14.38 28.27 -6.87
C ALA A 159 14.46 29.72 -6.34
N ASN A 160 13.41 30.50 -6.54
CA ASN A 160 13.30 31.85 -5.98
C ASN A 160 13.25 31.85 -4.43
N GLN A 161 12.68 30.81 -3.81
CA GLN A 161 12.57 30.70 -2.37
C GLN A 161 13.91 30.30 -1.73
N THR A 162 14.67 29.43 -2.38
CA THR A 162 15.99 29.00 -1.88
C THR A 162 17.07 30.06 -2.09
N GLN A 163 16.90 30.95 -3.05
CA GLN A 163 17.82 32.07 -3.31
C GLN A 163 17.55 33.29 -2.44
N PHE A 164 16.38 33.39 -1.81
CA PHE A 164 16.00 34.55 -1.00
C PHE A 164 16.79 34.64 0.32
N TYR A 165 17.18 33.50 0.90
CA TYR A 165 17.84 33.43 2.19
C TYR A 165 18.90 32.32 2.21
N GLU A 166 20.14 32.66 2.57
CA GLU A 166 21.28 31.73 2.57
C GLU A 166 21.06 30.50 3.46
N GLY A 167 20.30 30.63 4.56
CA GLY A 167 19.99 29.52 5.46
C GLY A 167 18.85 28.60 5.00
N PHE A 168 18.30 28.78 3.79
CA PHE A 168 17.24 27.92 3.24
C PHE A 168 17.72 27.18 1.98
N PRO A 169 18.61 26.17 2.13
CA PRO A 169 19.13 25.41 1.01
C PRO A 169 18.05 24.51 0.40
N GLN A 170 18.31 24.08 -0.84
CA GLN A 170 17.45 23.15 -1.56
C GLN A 170 17.47 21.74 -0.95
N ASN A 171 16.40 20.98 -1.18
CA ASN A 171 16.35 19.57 -0.81
C ASN A 171 17.44 18.75 -1.53
N PRO A 172 17.95 17.67 -0.91
CA PRO A 172 19.07 16.90 -1.47
C PRO A 172 18.82 16.42 -2.91
N GLY A 173 19.73 16.78 -3.82
CA GLY A 173 19.71 16.36 -5.23
C GLY A 173 18.92 17.26 -6.19
N TRP A 174 18.29 18.32 -5.69
CA TRP A 174 17.60 19.35 -6.48
C TRP A 174 18.40 20.64 -6.60
#